data_AF-A0AAP0RQZ2-F1
#
_entry.id   AF-A0AAP0RQZ2-F1
#
_cell.length_a   1.000
_cell.length_b   1.000
_cell.length_c   1.000
_cell.angle_alpha   90.00
_cell.angle_beta   90.00
_cell.angle_gamma   90.00
#
_symmetry.space_group_name_H-M   'P 1'
#
loop_
_entity.id
_entity.type
_entity.pdbx_description
1 polymer ?
#
loop_
_entity_poly.entity_id
_entity_poly.type
_entity_poly.pdbx_seq_one_letter_code
_entity_poly.pdbx_strand_id
1 'polypeptide(L)'
;MRGMSGGSLQRCFHILLMGFQGSSGSSGALGIVDELGGQYEDTFNDVKRQILNYFTYKAVRTVLHQLYEMNPSQYTWFYNFIASNKPGDGKRFIRTLGKEKQELAERVMVTRLHLYGKWVKKCDHAEIYKEISDENLELMRERLMETCQMAIRRYQQRETWVTVALSVLTLKLFFFFHCCSDCPGTTLQKDKVVYDSKGPCCKHFP
;
A
#
# COMPACT_ATOMS: atom_id res chain seq x y z
N MET A 1 25.78 -28.06 26.25
CA MET A 1 24.51 -27.29 26.21
C MET A 1 24.84 -25.83 25.96
N ARG A 2 24.62 -25.32 24.75
CA ARG A 2 24.60 -23.87 24.47
C ARG A 2 23.36 -23.60 23.65
N GLY A 3 22.42 -22.86 24.24
CA GLY A 3 21.16 -22.47 23.62
C GLY A 3 21.42 -21.52 22.48
N MET A 4 20.86 -21.84 21.31
CA MET A 4 20.82 -20.93 20.16
C MET A 4 19.49 -20.18 20.19
N SER A 5 19.63 -18.87 20.30
CA SER A 5 18.60 -17.83 20.34
C SER A 5 17.50 -17.99 19.27
N GLY A 6 16.25 -17.77 19.69
CA GLY A 6 15.03 -17.81 18.89
C GLY A 6 14.87 -16.73 17.83
N GLY A 7 15.97 -16.13 17.35
CA GLY A 7 15.98 -15.09 16.32
C GLY A 7 16.18 -15.56 14.87
N SER A 8 16.45 -16.85 14.63
CA SER A 8 16.80 -17.36 13.30
C SER A 8 15.59 -17.78 12.43
N LEU A 9 14.45 -18.10 13.06
CA LEU A 9 13.23 -18.49 12.35
C LEU A 9 12.52 -17.30 11.69
N GLN A 10 12.61 -16.08 12.24
CA GLN A 10 11.98 -14.89 11.66
C GLN A 10 12.71 -14.33 10.43
N ARG A 11 14.02 -14.57 10.28
CA ARG A 11 14.77 -14.15 9.07
C ARG A 11 14.52 -15.06 7.86
N CYS A 12 14.04 -16.29 8.08
CA CYS A 12 13.62 -17.19 7.00
C CYS A 12 12.34 -16.72 6.28
N PHE A 13 11.55 -15.82 6.88
CA PHE A 13 10.35 -15.27 6.27
C PHE A 13 10.61 -14.12 5.30
N HIS A 14 11.65 -13.32 5.52
CA HIS A 14 11.84 -12.04 4.81
C HIS A 14 12.48 -12.18 3.41
N ILE A 15 13.28 -13.22 3.16
CA ILE A 15 13.95 -13.39 1.85
C ILE A 15 13.01 -13.94 0.77
N LEU A 16 11.80 -14.39 1.14
CA LEU A 16 10.92 -15.17 0.27
C LEU A 16 9.55 -14.51 -0.05
N LEU A 17 9.39 -13.22 0.29
CA LEU A 17 8.22 -12.42 -0.11
C LEU A 17 8.43 -11.60 -1.39
N MET A 18 9.61 -11.66 -2.03
CA MET A 18 9.87 -10.97 -3.30
C MET A 18 9.86 -11.93 -4.49
N GLY A 19 8.69 -12.12 -5.09
CA GLY A 19 8.61 -12.94 -6.30
C GLY A 19 7.22 -13.17 -6.89
N PHE A 20 6.38 -12.13 -6.99
CA PHE A 20 5.26 -12.13 -7.94
C PHE A 20 5.23 -10.77 -8.64
N GLN A 21 5.98 -10.65 -9.73
CA GLN A 21 5.85 -9.54 -10.68
C GLN A 21 5.28 -10.13 -11.97
N GLY A 22 3.95 -10.06 -12.08
CA GLY A 22 3.28 -10.12 -13.38
C GLY A 22 3.37 -8.73 -14.00
N SER A 23 4.10 -8.62 -15.11
CA SER A 23 4.13 -7.41 -15.93
C SER A 23 2.98 -7.42 -16.93
N SER A 24 2.14 -6.38 -16.90
CA SER A 24 1.54 -5.77 -18.09
C SER A 24 0.87 -4.46 -17.68
N GLY A 25 1.48 -3.32 -18.04
CA GLY A 25 0.84 -2.02 -17.90
C GLY A 25 -0.09 -1.74 -19.07
N SER A 26 -1.26 -1.18 -18.78
CA SER A 26 -1.97 -0.24 -19.65
C SER A 26 -2.98 0.56 -18.80
N SER A 27 -2.84 1.87 -18.83
CA SER A 27 -3.66 2.86 -18.15
C SER A 27 -4.94 3.12 -18.94
N GLY A 28 -6.11 3.17 -18.27
CA GLY A 28 -7.31 3.71 -18.92
C GLY A 28 -8.63 3.41 -18.19
N ALA A 29 -9.22 4.47 -17.65
CA ALA A 29 -10.63 4.76 -17.42
C ALA A 29 -11.53 3.77 -16.63
N LEU A 30 -12.05 4.28 -15.51
CA LEU A 30 -13.20 3.75 -14.76
C LEU A 30 -14.49 3.88 -15.58
N GLY A 31 -15.23 2.78 -15.70
CA GLY A 31 -16.62 2.76 -16.14
C GLY A 31 -17.19 1.36 -15.97
N ILE A 32 -17.91 1.12 -14.87
CA ILE A 32 -18.72 -0.09 -14.71
C ILE A 32 -20.09 0.22 -15.29
N VAL A 33 -20.38 -0.38 -16.45
CA VAL A 33 -21.70 -0.40 -17.09
C VAL A 33 -22.12 -1.86 -17.17
N ASP A 34 -23.21 -2.20 -16.49
CA ASP A 34 -23.72 -3.54 -16.17
C ASP A 34 -24.31 -4.30 -17.38
N GLU A 35 -24.10 -3.82 -18.62
CA GLU A 35 -24.76 -4.36 -19.81
C GLU A 35 -23.89 -4.29 -21.08
N LEU A 36 -22.58 -4.54 -20.94
CA LEU A 36 -21.72 -4.89 -22.06
C LEU A 36 -21.27 -6.34 -21.90
N GLY A 37 -22.15 -7.25 -22.34
CA GLY A 37 -21.81 -8.65 -22.56
C GLY A 37 -20.69 -8.77 -23.59
N GLY A 38 -19.46 -8.67 -23.12
CA GLY A 38 -18.28 -9.09 -23.85
C GLY A 38 -18.41 -10.59 -24.07
N GLN A 39 -18.27 -11.03 -25.32
CA GLN A 39 -18.07 -12.43 -25.62
C GLN A 39 -16.66 -12.81 -25.17
N TYR A 40 -16.51 -13.02 -23.87
CA TYR A 40 -15.33 -13.64 -23.35
C TYR A 40 -15.42 -15.12 -23.72
N GLU A 41 -14.77 -15.49 -24.82
CA GLU A 41 -14.25 -16.86 -24.93
C GLU A 41 -13.18 -17.00 -23.85
N ASP A 42 -13.61 -17.09 -22.58
CA ASP A 42 -12.77 -17.05 -21.40
C ASP A 42 -12.00 -18.36 -21.32
N THR A 43 -10.85 -18.36 -21.97
CA THR A 43 -9.92 -19.45 -21.83
C THR A 43 -9.09 -19.22 -20.56
N PHE A 44 -9.59 -19.71 -19.41
CA PHE A 44 -8.93 -19.69 -18.08
C PHE A 44 -7.60 -20.49 -17.99
N ASN A 45 -6.88 -20.64 -19.10
CA ASN A 45 -5.63 -21.41 -19.17
C ASN A 45 -4.49 -20.75 -18.41
N ASP A 46 -4.47 -19.42 -18.35
CA ASP A 46 -3.56 -18.64 -17.52
C ASP A 46 -3.83 -18.87 -16.03
N VAL A 47 -5.10 -18.85 -15.60
CA VAL A 47 -5.50 -19.17 -14.22
C VAL A 47 -5.11 -20.60 -13.86
N LYS A 48 -5.41 -21.58 -14.74
CA LYS A 48 -4.97 -22.98 -14.57
C LYS A 48 -3.45 -23.08 -14.40
N ARG A 49 -2.68 -22.36 -15.22
CA ARG A 49 -1.21 -22.33 -15.14
C ARG A 49 -0.74 -21.74 -13.81
N GLN A 50 -1.36 -20.65 -13.34
CA GLN A 50 -1.02 -20.06 -12.05
C GLN A 50 -1.30 -21.01 -10.89
N ILE A 51 -2.45 -21.69 -10.89
CA ILE A 51 -2.77 -22.72 -9.89
C ILE A 51 -1.69 -23.81 -9.89
N LEU A 52 -1.32 -24.35 -11.05
CA LEU A 52 -0.28 -25.39 -11.15
C LEU A 52 1.09 -24.92 -10.61
N ASN A 53 1.48 -23.68 -10.93
CA ASN A 53 2.74 -23.09 -10.45
C ASN A 53 2.71 -22.85 -8.94
N TYR A 54 1.61 -22.30 -8.43
CA TYR A 54 1.42 -22.05 -7.00
C TYR A 54 1.49 -23.34 -6.18
N PHE A 55 0.82 -24.42 -6.62
CA PHE A 55 0.91 -25.70 -5.93
C PHE A 55 2.30 -26.34 -6.03
N THR A 56 3.06 -26.08 -7.09
CA THR A 56 4.47 -26.50 -7.17
C THR A 56 5.31 -25.77 -6.12
N TYR A 57 5.16 -24.45 -6.02
CA TYR A 57 5.82 -23.65 -4.99
C TYR A 57 5.45 -24.12 -3.59
N LYS A 58 4.15 -24.32 -3.31
CA LYS A 58 3.66 -24.79 -2.01
C LYS A 58 4.22 -26.17 -1.67
N ALA A 59 4.28 -27.10 -2.63
CA ALA A 59 4.85 -28.41 -2.45
C ALA A 59 6.36 -28.37 -2.14
N VAL A 60 7.11 -27.55 -2.86
CA VAL A 60 8.55 -27.34 -2.61
C VAL A 60 8.77 -26.86 -1.17
N ARG A 61 7.96 -25.91 -0.68
CA ARG A 61 8.03 -25.44 0.71
C ARG A 61 7.68 -26.53 1.71
N THR A 62 6.66 -27.35 1.45
CA THR A 62 6.30 -28.49 2.29
C THR A 62 7.44 -29.52 2.36
N VAL A 63 8.03 -29.88 1.21
CA VAL A 63 9.15 -30.83 1.16
C VAL A 63 10.37 -30.27 1.90
N LEU A 64 10.67 -28.98 1.71
CA LEU A 64 11.76 -28.32 2.42
C LEU A 64 11.56 -28.39 3.95
N HIS A 65 10.34 -28.15 4.43
CA HIS A 65 10.02 -28.28 5.85
C HIS A 65 10.16 -29.71 6.37
N GLN A 66 9.71 -30.71 5.60
CA GLN A 66 9.91 -32.13 5.97
C GLN A 66 11.39 -32.52 6.03
N LEU A 67 12.22 -32.02 5.10
CA LEU A 67 13.66 -32.30 5.09
C LEU A 67 14.38 -31.65 6.27
N TYR A 68 13.91 -30.51 6.76
CA TYR A 68 14.48 -29.87 7.94
C TYR A 68 14.45 -30.79 9.16
N GLU A 69 13.36 -31.55 9.33
CA GLU A 69 13.16 -32.45 10.48
C GLU A 69 13.81 -33.82 10.26
N MET A 70 13.81 -34.33 9.02
CA MET A 70 14.22 -35.71 8.73
C MET A 70 15.67 -35.83 8.25
N ASN A 71 16.17 -34.86 7.46
CA ASN A 71 17.43 -34.97 6.71
C ASN A 71 18.09 -33.59 6.50
N PRO A 72 18.87 -33.08 7.46
CA PRO A 72 19.44 -31.72 7.42
C PRO A 72 20.44 -31.48 6.27
N SER A 73 21.13 -32.53 5.79
CA SER A 73 22.04 -32.43 4.64
C SER A 73 21.29 -32.16 3.33
N GLN A 74 20.21 -32.90 3.08
CA GLN A 74 19.34 -32.71 1.91
C GLN A 74 18.61 -31.37 1.98
N TYR A 75 18.18 -30.94 3.17
CA TYR A 75 17.59 -29.61 3.38
C TYR A 75 18.52 -28.51 2.87
N THR A 76 19.79 -28.54 3.28
CA THR A 76 20.76 -27.48 2.95
C THR A 76 20.99 -27.40 1.44
N TRP A 77 21.15 -28.55 0.79
CA TRP A 77 21.28 -28.62 -0.67
C TRP A 77 20.03 -28.09 -1.37
N PHE A 78 18.84 -28.55 -0.96
CA PHE A 78 17.58 -28.18 -1.60
C PHE A 78 17.26 -26.69 -1.41
N TYR A 79 17.57 -26.13 -0.24
CA TYR A 79 17.46 -24.69 0.02
C TYR A 79 18.32 -23.88 -0.95
N ASN A 80 19.60 -24.23 -1.10
CA ASN A 80 20.53 -23.55 -2.00
C ASN A 80 20.10 -23.68 -3.47
N PHE A 81 19.56 -24.86 -3.85
CA PHE A 81 19.00 -25.08 -5.17
C PHE A 81 17.82 -24.15 -5.46
N ILE A 82 16.87 -24.02 -4.52
CA ILE A 82 15.69 -23.13 -4.67
C ILE A 82 16.11 -21.66 -4.75
N ALA A 83 17.11 -21.24 -3.97
CA ALA A 83 17.62 -19.88 -4.01
C ALA A 83 18.16 -19.50 -5.40
N SER A 84 18.79 -20.47 -6.08
CA SER A 84 19.35 -20.30 -7.42
C SER A 84 18.31 -20.54 -8.54
N ASN A 85 17.33 -21.41 -8.29
CA ASN A 85 16.30 -21.82 -9.24
C ASN A 85 14.91 -21.52 -8.66
N LYS A 86 14.44 -20.29 -8.84
CA LYS A 86 13.09 -19.90 -8.39
C LYS A 86 12.02 -20.75 -9.09
N PRO A 87 11.03 -21.31 -8.35
CA PRO A 87 9.97 -22.14 -8.91
C PRO A 87 8.85 -21.29 -9.57
N GLY A 88 9.21 -20.39 -10.49
CA GLY A 88 8.23 -19.56 -11.22
C GLY A 88 7.44 -20.36 -12.26
N ASP A 89 8.14 -21.17 -13.06
CA ASP A 89 7.53 -22.19 -13.92
C ASP A 89 7.70 -23.56 -13.25
N GLY A 90 6.61 -24.11 -12.72
CA GLY A 90 6.64 -25.35 -11.97
C GLY A 90 7.07 -26.56 -12.82
N LYS A 91 6.75 -26.58 -14.12
CA LYS A 91 7.13 -27.70 -15.01
C LYS A 91 8.62 -27.64 -15.32
N ARG A 92 9.13 -26.45 -15.66
CA ARG A 92 10.57 -26.25 -15.90
C ARG A 92 11.39 -26.53 -14.64
N PHE A 93 10.93 -26.05 -13.48
CA PHE A 93 11.58 -26.28 -12.20
C PHE A 93 11.75 -27.78 -11.89
N ILE A 94 10.69 -28.57 -12.00
CA ILE A 94 10.73 -30.01 -11.73
C ILE A 94 11.68 -30.74 -12.69
N ARG A 95 11.72 -30.35 -13.98
CA ARG A 95 12.69 -30.92 -14.93
C ARG A 95 14.13 -30.63 -14.55
N THR A 96 14.44 -29.40 -14.13
CA THR A 96 15.79 -29.05 -13.67
C THR A 96 16.15 -29.81 -12.40
N LEU A 97 15.23 -29.86 -11.43
CA LEU A 97 15.42 -30.60 -10.19
C LEU A 97 15.64 -32.10 -10.43
N GLY A 98 14.88 -32.72 -11.35
CA GLY A 98 15.01 -34.13 -11.67
C GLY A 98 16.37 -34.51 -12.26
N LYS A 99 17.00 -33.58 -13.01
CA LYS A 99 18.35 -33.79 -13.54
C LYS A 99 19.42 -33.85 -12.45
N GLU A 100 19.25 -33.12 -11.36
CA GLU A 100 20.23 -33.06 -10.28
C GLU A 100 19.91 -34.04 -9.14
N LYS A 101 18.64 -34.13 -8.74
CA LYS A 101 18.12 -34.96 -7.65
C LYS A 101 16.73 -35.49 -7.98
N GLN A 102 16.68 -36.63 -8.67
CA GLN A 102 15.44 -37.28 -9.09
C GLN A 102 14.48 -37.60 -7.93
N GLU A 103 14.98 -38.13 -6.81
CA GLU A 103 14.15 -38.46 -5.63
C GLU A 103 13.41 -37.23 -5.08
N LEU A 104 14.08 -36.06 -5.05
CA LEU A 104 13.46 -34.81 -4.60
C LEU A 104 12.42 -34.31 -5.60
N ALA A 105 12.67 -34.45 -6.90
CA ALA A 105 11.70 -34.10 -7.93
C ALA A 105 10.42 -34.94 -7.80
N GLU A 106 10.55 -36.25 -7.60
CA GLU A 106 9.43 -37.17 -7.40
C GLU A 106 8.63 -36.83 -6.15
N ARG A 107 9.32 -36.57 -5.03
CA ARG A 107 8.68 -36.13 -3.80
C ARG A 107 7.88 -34.84 -4.01
N VAL A 108 8.43 -33.87 -4.74
CA VAL A 108 7.72 -32.63 -5.08
C VAL A 108 6.52 -32.90 -5.98
N MET A 109 6.63 -33.79 -6.97
CA MET A 109 5.55 -34.18 -7.88
C MET A 109 4.35 -34.81 -7.14
N VAL A 110 4.61 -35.76 -6.24
CA VAL A 110 3.56 -36.39 -5.43
C VAL A 110 2.95 -35.36 -4.46
N THR A 111 3.79 -34.55 -3.82
CA THR A 111 3.33 -33.56 -2.84
C THR A 111 2.43 -32.50 -3.47
N ARG A 112 2.76 -31.96 -4.65
CA ARG A 112 1.91 -30.96 -5.32
C ARG A 112 0.54 -31.54 -5.71
N LEU A 113 0.49 -32.79 -6.15
CA LEU A 113 -0.76 -33.46 -6.48
C LEU A 113 -1.61 -33.69 -5.22
N HIS A 114 -0.98 -34.16 -4.14
CA HIS A 114 -1.63 -34.34 -2.85
C HIS A 114 -2.22 -33.04 -2.29
N LEU A 115 -1.45 -31.95 -2.31
CA LEU A 115 -1.90 -30.64 -1.85
C LEU A 115 -3.08 -30.11 -2.67
N TYR A 116 -3.03 -30.26 -3.98
CA TYR A 116 -4.14 -29.88 -4.86
C TYR A 116 -5.40 -30.71 -4.57
N GLY A 117 -5.26 -32.04 -4.42
CA GLY A 117 -6.36 -32.93 -4.07
C GLY A 117 -6.99 -32.64 -2.70
N LYS A 118 -6.21 -32.12 -1.74
CA LYS A 118 -6.74 -31.62 -0.46
C LYS A 118 -7.48 -30.30 -0.59
N TRP A 119 -6.98 -29.41 -1.45
CA TRP A 119 -7.57 -28.09 -1.64
C TRP A 119 -8.89 -28.16 -2.41
N VAL A 120 -8.97 -28.94 -3.49
CA VAL A 120 -10.20 -29.05 -4.28
C VAL A 120 -11.39 -29.58 -3.46
N LYS A 121 -11.13 -30.41 -2.45
CA LYS A 121 -12.16 -30.91 -1.51
C LYS A 121 -12.66 -29.85 -0.52
N LYS A 122 -11.89 -28.78 -0.32
CA LYS A 122 -12.21 -27.68 0.61
C LYS A 122 -12.58 -26.39 -0.11
N CYS A 123 -12.38 -26.32 -1.42
CA CYS A 123 -12.62 -25.12 -2.21
C CYS A 123 -14.12 -24.94 -2.38
N ASP A 124 -14.67 -23.92 -1.71
CA ASP A 124 -16.02 -23.44 -1.95
C ASP A 124 -15.95 -22.21 -2.88
N HIS A 125 -16.42 -22.39 -4.11
CA HIS A 125 -16.44 -21.32 -5.10
C HIS A 125 -17.37 -20.17 -4.69
N ALA A 126 -18.43 -20.45 -3.92
CA ALA A 126 -19.34 -19.42 -3.42
C ALA A 126 -18.67 -18.56 -2.34
N GLU A 127 -17.84 -19.17 -1.48
CA GLU A 127 -17.06 -18.46 -0.47
C GLU A 127 -16.05 -17.52 -1.13
N ILE A 128 -15.30 -17.97 -2.13
CA ILE A 128 -14.35 -17.13 -2.87
C ILE A 128 -15.07 -15.96 -3.56
N TYR A 129 -16.24 -16.21 -4.16
CA TYR A 129 -17.04 -15.14 -4.75
C TYR A 129 -17.46 -14.10 -3.71
N LYS A 130 -17.92 -14.56 -2.55
CA LYS A 130 -18.33 -13.69 -1.45
C LYS A 130 -17.16 -12.87 -0.91
N GLU A 131 -16.00 -13.48 -0.70
CA GLU A 131 -14.78 -12.78 -0.26
C GLU A 131 -14.41 -11.64 -1.21
N ILE A 132 -14.37 -11.91 -2.53
CA ILE A 132 -14.09 -10.88 -3.54
C ILE A 132 -15.14 -9.76 -3.49
N SER A 133 -16.42 -10.10 -3.35
CA SER A 133 -17.50 -9.12 -3.24
C SER A 133 -17.36 -8.25 -1.98
N ASP A 134 -17.06 -8.85 -0.84
CA ASP A 134 -16.92 -8.16 0.45
C ASP A 134 -15.68 -7.23 0.44
N GLU A 135 -14.55 -7.70 -0.09
CA GLU A 135 -13.33 -6.88 -0.27
C GLU A 135 -13.59 -5.68 -1.18
N ASN A 136 -14.31 -5.86 -2.28
CA ASN A 136 -14.68 -4.76 -3.17
C ASN A 136 -15.54 -3.71 -2.46
N LEU A 137 -16.48 -4.15 -1.61
CA LEU A 137 -17.29 -3.24 -0.79
C LEU A 137 -16.45 -2.47 0.23
N GLU A 138 -15.47 -3.13 0.85
CA GLU A 138 -14.54 -2.48 1.78
C GLU A 138 -13.69 -1.41 1.08
N LEU A 139 -13.08 -1.73 -0.06
CA LEU A 139 -12.29 -0.77 -0.85
C LEU A 139 -13.12 0.46 -1.28
N MET A 140 -14.41 0.26 -1.60
CA MET A 140 -15.32 1.36 -1.90
C MET A 140 -15.60 2.23 -0.67
N ARG A 141 -15.77 1.62 0.51
CA ARG A 141 -15.94 2.36 1.77
C ARG A 141 -14.69 3.15 2.15
N GLU A 142 -13.50 2.56 1.98
CA GLU A 142 -12.21 3.24 2.23
C GLU A 142 -12.07 4.48 1.36
N ARG A 143 -12.30 4.35 0.05
CA ARG A 143 -12.26 5.48 -0.89
C ARG A 143 -13.22 6.60 -0.50
N LEU A 144 -14.44 6.25 -0.06
CA LEU A 144 -15.41 7.23 0.42
C LEU A 144 -14.88 7.96 1.66
N MET A 145 -14.34 7.22 2.62
CA MET A 145 -13.76 7.78 3.84
C MET A 145 -12.58 8.70 3.55
N GLU A 146 -11.67 8.33 2.64
CA GLU A 146 -10.57 9.19 2.19
C GLU A 146 -11.10 10.51 1.61
N THR A 147 -12.14 10.45 0.78
CA THR A 147 -12.75 11.65 0.17
C THR A 147 -13.40 12.55 1.23
N CYS A 148 -14.15 11.96 2.16
CA CYS A 148 -14.76 12.69 3.28
C CYS A 148 -13.70 13.33 4.19
N GLN A 149 -12.64 12.59 4.54
CA GLN A 149 -11.53 13.13 5.33
C GLN A 149 -10.83 14.28 4.61
N MET A 150 -10.62 14.18 3.30
CA MET A 150 -10.05 15.27 2.50
C MET A 150 -10.95 16.51 2.49
N ALA A 151 -12.28 16.34 2.42
CA ALA A 151 -13.23 17.44 2.51
C ALA A 151 -13.22 18.10 3.91
N ILE A 152 -13.23 17.30 4.97
CA ILE A 152 -13.14 17.79 6.36
C ILE A 152 -11.83 18.55 6.59
N ARG A 153 -10.69 17.99 6.15
CA ARG A 153 -9.39 18.67 6.24
C ARG A 153 -9.42 20.02 5.53
N ARG A 154 -10.01 20.10 4.34
CA ARG A 154 -10.18 21.37 3.60
C ARG A 154 -11.08 22.37 4.34
N TYR A 155 -12.11 21.90 5.04
CA TYR A 155 -13.00 22.77 5.83
C TYR A 155 -12.29 23.31 7.07
N GLN A 156 -11.65 22.45 7.86
CA GLN A 156 -10.88 22.84 9.05
C GLN A 156 -9.75 23.82 8.70
N GLN A 157 -9.08 23.60 7.57
CA GLN A 157 -8.05 24.52 7.11
C GLN A 157 -8.64 25.90 6.76
N ARG A 158 -9.83 26.00 6.16
CA ARG A 158 -10.47 27.31 5.94
C ARG A 158 -10.79 28.04 7.23
N GLU A 159 -11.28 27.35 8.27
CA GLU A 159 -11.56 27.98 9.57
C GLU A 159 -10.27 28.50 10.24
N THR A 160 -9.16 27.78 10.13
CA THR A 160 -7.85 28.25 10.64
C THR A 160 -7.31 29.43 9.83
N TRP A 161 -7.45 29.43 8.50
CA TRP A 161 -7.10 30.59 7.67
C TRP A 161 -7.94 31.83 7.99
N VAL A 162 -9.25 31.68 8.24
CA VAL A 162 -10.13 32.80 8.63
C VAL A 162 -9.73 33.37 9.98
N THR A 163 -9.45 32.51 10.98
CA THR A 163 -9.00 32.96 12.30
C THR A 163 -7.63 33.64 12.26
N VAL A 164 -6.69 33.13 11.47
CA VAL A 164 -5.38 33.76 11.24
C VAL A 164 -5.53 35.09 10.47
N ALA A 165 -6.40 35.17 9.46
CA ALA A 165 -6.65 36.40 8.73
C ALA A 165 -7.28 37.48 9.63
N LEU A 166 -8.24 37.10 10.47
CA LEU A 166 -8.85 38.00 11.44
C LEU A 166 -7.84 38.48 12.48
N SER A 167 -6.95 37.60 12.99
CA SER A 167 -5.92 38.01 13.97
C SER A 167 -4.86 38.94 13.37
N VAL A 168 -4.48 38.74 12.11
CA VAL A 168 -3.58 39.66 11.39
C VAL A 168 -4.27 41.01 11.15
N LEU A 169 -5.57 41.02 10.81
CA LEU A 169 -6.33 42.24 10.62
C LEU A 169 -6.50 43.01 11.93
N THR A 170 -6.79 42.33 13.04
CA THR A 170 -6.89 42.97 14.37
C THR A 170 -5.54 43.52 14.82
N LEU A 171 -4.43 42.81 14.60
CA LEU A 171 -3.07 43.33 14.88
C LEU A 171 -2.74 44.55 14.02
N LYS A 172 -3.06 44.54 12.72
CA LYS A 172 -2.87 45.70 11.84
C LYS A 172 -3.68 46.91 12.30
N LEU A 173 -4.95 46.71 12.69
CA LEU A 173 -5.78 47.77 13.24
C LEU A 173 -5.24 48.28 14.58
N PHE A 174 -4.77 47.40 15.46
CA PHE A 174 -4.15 47.78 16.73
C PHE A 174 -2.89 48.63 16.51
N PHE A 175 -2.00 48.22 15.60
CA PHE A 175 -0.83 49.02 15.23
C PHE A 175 -1.21 50.36 14.61
N PHE A 176 -2.23 50.39 13.74
CA PHE A 176 -2.74 51.63 13.15
C PHE A 176 -3.28 52.58 14.22
N PHE A 177 -4.07 52.09 15.17
CA PHE A 177 -4.61 52.88 16.28
C PHE A 177 -3.52 53.34 17.26
N HIS A 178 -2.57 52.47 17.64
CA HIS A 178 -1.47 52.85 18.53
C HIS A 178 -0.57 53.92 17.88
N CYS A 179 -0.29 53.78 16.59
CA CYS A 179 0.48 54.78 15.84
C CYS A 179 -0.28 56.12 15.72
N CYS A 180 -1.61 56.09 15.71
CA CYS A 180 -2.45 57.29 15.72
C CYS A 180 -2.60 57.93 17.11
N SER A 181 -2.47 57.14 18.20
CA SER A 181 -2.49 57.62 19.59
C SER A 181 -1.17 58.25 20.05
N ASP A 182 -0.04 57.95 19.39
CA ASP A 182 1.28 58.50 19.70
C ASP A 182 1.58 59.83 18.96
N CYS A 183 0.58 60.46 18.32
CA CYS A 183 0.71 61.84 17.83
C CYS A 183 0.49 62.83 18.99
N PRO A 184 1.53 63.54 19.49
CA PRO A 184 1.33 64.60 20.45
C PRO A 184 0.88 65.86 19.72
N GLY A 185 -0.38 66.25 19.91
CA GLY A 185 -0.86 67.59 19.54
C GLY A 185 -2.14 67.64 18.70
N THR A 186 -3.24 67.06 19.18
CA THR A 186 -4.56 67.49 18.71
C THR A 186 -5.40 67.94 19.89
N THR A 187 -5.11 69.15 20.37
CA THR A 187 -6.05 69.88 21.21
C THR A 187 -7.27 70.20 20.36
N LEU A 188 -8.43 69.69 20.75
CA LEU A 188 -9.71 69.94 20.09
C LEU A 188 -10.12 71.40 20.33
N GLN A 189 -9.58 72.32 19.54
CA GLN A 189 -9.98 73.71 19.55
C GLN A 189 -11.05 73.91 18.48
N LYS A 190 -12.30 74.02 18.94
CA LYS A 190 -13.42 74.51 18.11
C LYS A 190 -13.01 75.88 17.55
N ASP A 191 -13.22 76.05 16.25
CA ASP A 191 -13.11 77.30 15.51
C ASP A 191 -11.69 77.77 15.16
N LYS A 192 -11.09 77.14 14.13
CA LYS A 192 -10.47 77.79 12.95
C LYS A 192 -9.64 76.76 12.16
N VAL A 193 -10.04 76.53 10.91
CA VAL A 193 -9.27 75.74 9.93
C VAL A 193 -8.12 76.61 9.44
N VAL A 194 -6.91 76.33 9.93
CA VAL A 194 -5.66 76.81 9.33
C VAL A 194 -4.88 75.56 8.90
N TYR A 195 -4.78 75.35 7.59
CA TYR A 195 -3.93 74.31 7.02
C TYR A 195 -2.48 74.79 7.10
N ASP A 196 -1.77 74.40 8.15
CA ASP A 196 -0.31 74.43 8.14
C ASP A 196 0.23 73.07 7.65
N SER A 197 1.03 73.16 6.60
CA SER A 197 1.56 72.05 5.84
C SER A 197 2.99 71.80 6.29
N LYS A 198 3.20 71.04 7.39
CA LYS A 198 4.48 70.36 7.72
C LYS A 198 4.39 69.55 9.03
N GLY A 199 4.50 68.23 8.94
CA GLY A 199 4.71 67.33 10.07
C GLY A 199 4.39 65.85 9.74
N PRO A 200 5.37 64.92 9.67
CA PRO A 200 5.18 63.58 9.12
C PRO A 200 5.01 62.55 10.25
N CYS A 201 3.79 62.08 10.51
CA CYS A 201 3.63 61.03 11.54
C CYS A 201 3.45 59.61 11.01
N CYS A 202 3.28 59.39 9.70
CA CYS A 202 3.25 58.04 9.15
C CYS A 202 3.97 57.96 7.80
N LYS A 203 5.29 58.20 7.79
CA LYS A 203 6.14 57.76 6.67
C LYS A 203 6.96 56.56 7.15
N HIS A 204 6.42 55.37 6.96
CA HIS A 204 7.08 54.08 6.69
C HIS A 204 6.25 52.95 7.28
N PHE A 205 5.52 52.26 6.41
CA PHE A 205 5.33 50.82 6.56
C PHE A 205 5.84 50.22 5.24
N PRO A 206 6.74 49.23 5.26
CA PRO A 206 7.06 48.48 4.04
C PRO A 206 5.84 47.68 3.56
#